data_AF-A0A7J9G4M1-F1
#
_entry.id   AF-A0A7J9G4M1-F1
#
_cell.length_a   1.000
_cell.length_b   1.000
_cell.length_c   1.000
_cell.angle_alpha   90.00
_cell.angle_beta   90.00
_cell.angle_gamma   90.00
#
_symmetry.space_group_name_H-M   'P 1'
#
loop_
_entity.id
_entity.type
_entity.pdbx_description
1 polymer ?
#
loop_
_entity_poly.entity_id
_entity_poly.type
_entity_poly.pdbx_seq_one_letter_code
_entity_poly.pdbx_strand_id
1 'polypeptide(L)'
;ETTAVWVSIDVPNEQPPGLYEGEIIINATKADTGSSSQCLGKAEKHQQFTELRNCLDALEPIDGKPLDEVVERVKSATTSLRKVLLSSSFSEFFSDNGPVDMMDEDAISNLSVRVKLRLTVWDFIIPTTPSLPAVFGISDTVIEDRFGVEHGSSEWYDALEQHFKWLLQYRISPYFCRWGDSMRVLTYTSPWPADHPKSDEYFSDPRLAAYAVPHSPVVSWYRVSCMLTSLSNDAAKDYLQKEVEILRTKSHWKKAYFYLWDEPLNMEQYESLCNMASEVHAYAPDARVLTTYYCGPSDAPLAPTPFEAFLKVPKFLRPHTQIYCTRYLLLILAQRVL
;
A
#
# COMPACT_ATOMS: atom_id res chain seq x y z
N GLU A 1 13.44 6.34 -24.02
CA GLU A 1 13.04 6.36 -22.59
C GLU A 1 12.46 4.99 -22.24
N THR A 2 12.67 4.47 -21.04
CA THR A 2 12.12 3.17 -20.61
C THR A 2 10.92 3.43 -19.71
N THR A 3 9.77 2.86 -20.05
CA THR A 3 8.52 3.00 -19.28
C THR A 3 8.04 1.63 -18.83
N ALA A 4 7.61 1.53 -17.57
CA ALA A 4 7.02 0.31 -17.01
C ALA A 4 5.49 0.43 -16.94
N VAL A 5 4.79 -0.67 -17.16
CA VAL A 5 3.33 -0.78 -17.03
C VAL A 5 3.03 -1.77 -15.91
N TRP A 6 2.24 -1.34 -14.92
CA TRP A 6 1.74 -2.22 -13.86
C TRP A 6 0.37 -2.79 -14.25
N VAL A 7 0.19 -4.10 -14.09
CA VAL A 7 -1.08 -4.78 -14.36
C VAL A 7 -1.50 -5.55 -13.12
N SER A 8 -2.68 -5.22 -12.59
CA SER A 8 -3.32 -5.93 -11.49
C SER A 8 -4.44 -6.82 -12.04
N ILE A 9 -4.48 -8.09 -11.62
CA ILE A 9 -5.53 -9.05 -12.02
C ILE A 9 -6.27 -9.48 -10.76
N ASP A 10 -7.52 -9.04 -10.62
CA ASP A 10 -8.41 -9.43 -9.53
C ASP A 10 -9.20 -10.69 -9.93
N VAL A 11 -9.03 -11.77 -9.16
CA VAL A 11 -9.76 -13.04 -9.37
C VAL A 11 -11.01 -13.06 -8.49
N PRO A 12 -12.23 -13.10 -9.06
CA PRO A 12 -13.46 -13.18 -8.28
C PRO A 12 -13.54 -14.47 -7.44
N ASN A 13 -14.18 -14.41 -6.27
CA ASN A 13 -14.37 -15.59 -5.40
C ASN A 13 -15.16 -16.72 -6.07
N GLU A 14 -16.00 -16.38 -7.04
CA GLU A 14 -16.85 -17.33 -7.79
C GLU A 14 -16.14 -17.93 -9.01
N GLN A 15 -14.90 -17.49 -9.29
CA GLN A 15 -14.14 -17.96 -10.45
C GLN A 15 -13.82 -19.46 -10.29
N PRO A 16 -14.20 -20.32 -11.25
CA PRO A 16 -13.87 -21.74 -11.19
C PRO A 16 -12.35 -21.97 -11.15
N PRO A 17 -11.88 -23.02 -10.46
CA PRO A 17 -10.48 -23.41 -10.51
C PRO A 17 -10.12 -23.90 -11.91
N GLY A 18 -8.90 -23.58 -12.36
CA GLY A 18 -8.43 -23.95 -13.69
C GLY A 18 -7.28 -23.10 -14.20
N LEU A 19 -6.80 -23.45 -15.39
CA LEU A 19 -5.83 -22.65 -16.13
C LEU A 19 -6.57 -21.68 -17.06
N TYR A 20 -6.31 -20.40 -16.88
CA TYR A 20 -6.79 -19.31 -17.72
C TYR A 20 -5.63 -18.80 -18.57
N GLU A 21 -5.86 -18.69 -19.86
CA GLU A 21 -4.92 -18.10 -20.80
C GLU A 21 -5.49 -16.80 -21.36
N GLY A 22 -4.62 -15.81 -21.54
CA GLY A 22 -4.99 -14.52 -22.11
C GLY A 22 -3.79 -13.85 -22.76
N GLU A 23 -4.02 -12.67 -23.33
CA GLU A 23 -2.95 -11.85 -23.89
C GLU A 23 -3.14 -10.39 -23.53
N ILE A 24 -2.02 -9.69 -23.27
CA ILE A 24 -1.96 -8.24 -23.24
C ILE A 24 -1.39 -7.81 -24.58
N ILE A 25 -2.10 -6.91 -25.27
CA ILE A 25 -1.65 -6.33 -26.54
C ILE A 25 -1.22 -4.89 -26.26
N ILE A 26 0.04 -4.59 -26.51
CA ILE A 26 0.63 -3.27 -26.36
C ILE A 26 0.81 -2.69 -27.77
N ASN A 27 0.02 -1.67 -28.10
CA ASN A 27 0.09 -0.98 -29.38
C ASN A 27 0.77 0.37 -29.21
N ALA A 28 1.75 0.68 -30.07
CA ALA A 28 2.28 2.03 -30.17
C ALA A 28 1.42 2.85 -31.15
N THR A 29 0.77 3.91 -30.66
CA THR A 29 0.02 4.87 -31.49
C THR A 29 0.82 6.16 -31.62
N LYS A 30 1.01 6.69 -32.84
CA LYS A 30 1.66 7.99 -33.06
C LYS A 30 0.74 9.11 -32.57
N ALA A 31 1.28 10.08 -31.82
CA ALA A 31 0.53 11.28 -31.46
C ALA A 31 0.38 12.19 -32.69
N ASP A 32 -0.84 12.60 -33.02
CA ASP A 32 -1.14 13.54 -34.10
C ASP A 32 -0.64 14.95 -33.74
N THR A 33 0.63 15.23 -34.03
CA THR A 33 1.14 16.59 -34.16
C THR A 33 1.38 16.84 -35.65
N GLY A 34 0.54 17.67 -36.25
CA GLY A 34 0.65 18.03 -37.67
C GLY A 34 1.96 18.75 -37.97
N SER A 35 2.65 18.30 -39.03
CA SER A 35 3.55 19.17 -39.81
C SER A 35 3.98 18.49 -41.11
N SER A 36 3.96 19.28 -42.18
CA SER A 36 4.64 19.06 -43.46
C SER A 36 6.15 18.78 -43.29
N SER A 37 6.71 17.78 -43.97
CA SER A 37 7.94 17.91 -44.81
C SER A 37 8.50 16.55 -45.30
N GLN A 38 8.60 16.43 -46.62
CA GLN A 38 9.47 15.60 -47.49
C GLN A 38 9.89 14.18 -47.02
N CYS A 39 9.27 13.16 -47.62
CA CYS A 39 9.48 11.72 -47.36
C CYS A 39 10.56 11.06 -48.27
N LEU A 40 11.38 10.18 -47.68
CA LEU A 40 12.30 9.26 -48.38
C LEU A 40 11.59 8.20 -49.25
N GLY A 41 12.26 7.76 -50.32
CA GLY A 41 11.74 6.79 -51.28
C GLY A 41 11.55 5.36 -50.73
N LYS A 42 10.48 4.68 -51.17
CA LYS A 42 10.06 3.34 -50.68
C LYS A 42 11.15 2.24 -50.75
N ALA A 43 12.08 2.33 -51.70
CA ALA A 43 13.14 1.34 -51.88
C ALA A 43 14.19 1.35 -50.74
N GLU A 44 14.52 2.53 -50.23
CA GLU A 44 15.52 2.70 -49.17
C GLU A 44 14.98 2.21 -47.82
N LYS A 45 13.69 2.43 -47.56
CA LYS A 45 12.99 1.91 -46.36
C LYS A 45 12.97 0.38 -46.32
N HIS A 46 12.74 -0.27 -47.46
CA HIS A 46 12.72 -1.74 -47.55
C HIS A 46 14.13 -2.34 -47.33
N GLN A 47 15.16 -1.66 -47.82
CA GLN A 47 16.55 -2.09 -47.63
C GLN A 47 16.94 -2.04 -46.14
N GLN A 48 16.60 -0.96 -45.44
CA GLN A 48 16.89 -0.82 -44.00
C GLN A 48 16.12 -1.83 -43.14
N PHE A 49 14.85 -2.10 -43.47
CA PHE A 49 14.08 -3.13 -42.80
C PHE A 49 14.71 -4.52 -42.97
N THR A 50 15.18 -4.83 -44.19
CA THR A 50 15.86 -6.10 -44.48
C THR A 50 17.17 -6.22 -43.69
N GLU A 51 17.94 -5.13 -43.58
CA GLU A 51 19.19 -5.13 -42.80
C GLU A 51 18.95 -5.33 -41.30
N LEU A 52 17.89 -4.73 -40.73
CA LEU A 52 17.52 -4.94 -39.33
C LEU A 52 17.01 -6.36 -39.06
N ARG A 53 16.19 -6.90 -39.97
CA ARG A 53 15.70 -8.29 -39.89
C ARG A 53 16.86 -9.28 -39.89
N ASN A 54 17.81 -9.10 -40.80
CA ASN A 54 19.01 -9.93 -40.88
C ASN A 54 19.88 -9.84 -39.61
N CYS A 55 19.91 -8.70 -38.91
CA CYS A 55 20.62 -8.58 -37.62
C CYS A 55 19.94 -9.37 -36.50
N LEU A 56 18.61 -9.40 -36.49
CA LEU A 56 17.83 -10.16 -35.51
C LEU A 56 17.92 -11.67 -35.76
N ASP A 57 17.83 -12.08 -37.03
CA ASP A 57 17.95 -13.49 -37.42
C ASP A 57 19.37 -14.04 -37.11
N ALA A 58 20.40 -13.18 -37.17
CA ALA A 58 21.77 -13.55 -36.78
C ALA A 58 21.96 -13.77 -35.26
N LEU A 59 21.01 -13.35 -34.43
CA LEU A 59 21.03 -13.42 -32.96
C LEU A 59 20.07 -14.47 -32.39
N GLU A 60 19.35 -15.23 -33.24
CA GLU A 60 18.52 -16.33 -32.76
C GLU A 60 19.35 -17.39 -32.00
N PRO A 61 18.76 -18.07 -30.99
CA PRO A 61 19.50 -19.00 -30.16
C PRO A 61 19.92 -20.24 -30.95
N ILE A 62 21.23 -20.49 -31.05
CA ILE A 62 21.80 -21.69 -31.68
C ILE A 62 22.45 -22.54 -30.60
N ASP A 63 21.81 -23.67 -30.27
CA ASP A 63 22.32 -24.61 -29.28
C ASP A 63 23.52 -25.41 -29.83
N GLY A 64 24.57 -25.58 -29.03
CA GLY A 64 25.72 -26.44 -29.37
C GLY A 64 26.86 -25.82 -30.21
N LYS A 65 26.95 -24.48 -30.38
CA LYS A 65 28.08 -23.82 -31.06
C LYS A 65 29.17 -23.31 -30.11
N PRO A 66 30.45 -23.31 -30.53
CA PRO A 66 31.56 -22.85 -29.70
C PRO A 66 31.47 -21.35 -29.38
N LEU A 67 31.86 -20.97 -28.17
CA LEU A 67 31.68 -19.64 -27.59
C LEU A 67 32.28 -18.51 -28.47
N ASP A 68 33.44 -18.75 -29.09
CA ASP A 68 34.10 -17.77 -29.95
C ASP A 68 33.26 -17.41 -31.19
N GLU A 69 32.51 -18.38 -31.74
CA GLU A 69 31.64 -18.15 -32.89
C GLU A 69 30.39 -17.35 -32.50
N VAL A 70 29.90 -17.52 -31.28
CA VAL A 70 28.78 -16.74 -30.73
C VAL A 70 29.23 -15.29 -30.49
N VAL A 71 30.43 -15.09 -29.94
CA VAL A 71 30.99 -13.76 -29.68
C VAL A 71 31.20 -12.98 -30.99
N GLU A 72 31.72 -13.61 -32.04
CA GLU A 72 31.91 -12.94 -33.34
C GLU A 72 30.57 -12.62 -34.03
N ARG A 73 29.55 -13.48 -33.91
CA ARG A 73 28.19 -13.15 -34.38
C ARG A 73 27.60 -11.94 -33.66
N VAL A 74 27.71 -11.89 -32.33
CA VAL A 74 27.21 -10.77 -31.53
C VAL A 74 27.94 -9.48 -31.90
N LYS A 75 29.26 -9.51 -32.06
CA LYS A 75 30.04 -8.33 -32.51
C LYS A 75 29.63 -7.87 -33.90
N SER A 76 29.46 -8.80 -34.84
CA SER A 76 29.04 -8.49 -36.21
C SER A 76 27.64 -7.88 -36.24
N ALA A 77 26.67 -8.49 -35.55
CA ALA A 77 25.30 -7.99 -35.44
C ALA A 77 25.27 -6.61 -34.78
N THR A 78 26.05 -6.40 -33.71
CA THR A 78 26.16 -5.11 -33.02
C THR A 78 26.74 -4.02 -33.93
N THR A 79 27.74 -4.36 -34.74
CA THR A 79 28.39 -3.42 -35.66
C THR A 79 27.44 -3.02 -36.80
N SER A 80 26.74 -3.99 -37.39
CA SER A 80 25.72 -3.73 -38.41
C SER A 80 24.56 -2.91 -37.85
N LEU A 81 24.07 -3.24 -36.66
CA LEU A 81 22.99 -2.50 -36.00
C LEU A 81 23.41 -1.04 -35.72
N ARG A 82 24.63 -0.82 -35.21
CA ARG A 82 25.18 0.53 -35.01
C ARG A 82 25.27 1.31 -36.32
N LYS A 83 25.69 0.67 -37.41
CA LYS A 83 25.78 1.32 -38.73
C LYS A 83 24.41 1.75 -39.25
N VAL A 84 23.38 0.92 -39.07
CA VAL A 84 22.00 1.26 -39.44
C VAL A 84 21.46 2.40 -38.58
N LEU A 85 21.63 2.32 -37.25
CA LEU A 85 21.14 3.33 -36.30
C LEU A 85 21.82 4.69 -36.44
N LEU A 86 23.07 4.73 -36.90
CA LEU A 86 23.83 5.96 -37.13
C LEU A 86 23.70 6.47 -38.58
N SER A 87 22.94 5.79 -39.44
CA SER A 87 22.73 6.25 -40.82
C SER A 87 21.79 7.45 -40.87
N SER A 88 22.08 8.42 -41.73
CA SER A 88 21.29 9.65 -41.90
C SER A 88 19.85 9.38 -42.35
N SER A 89 19.61 8.27 -43.04
CA SER A 89 18.25 7.85 -43.44
C SER A 89 17.47 7.20 -42.30
N PHE A 90 18.12 6.77 -41.20
CA PHE A 90 17.41 6.32 -40.00
C PHE A 90 16.88 7.49 -39.16
N SER A 91 17.52 8.66 -39.22
CA SER A 91 17.02 9.88 -38.56
C SER A 91 15.78 10.49 -39.22
N GLU A 92 15.47 10.11 -40.47
CA GLU A 92 14.31 10.60 -41.24
C GLU A 92 13.05 9.72 -41.13
N PHE A 93 13.01 8.73 -40.23
CA PHE A 93 11.77 7.99 -39.89
C PHE A 93 10.68 8.87 -39.24
N PHE A 94 10.97 10.16 -39.03
CA PHE A 94 10.07 11.16 -38.46
C PHE A 94 9.51 12.13 -39.51
N SER A 95 8.83 11.65 -40.56
CA SER A 95 7.86 12.48 -41.30
C SER A 95 7.20 11.68 -42.44
N ASP A 96 5.95 12.03 -42.72
CA ASP A 96 5.10 11.61 -43.84
C ASP A 96 4.59 10.16 -43.87
N ASN A 97 3.28 10.03 -43.60
CA ASN A 97 2.37 9.29 -44.48
C ASN A 97 1.03 10.06 -44.54
N GLY A 98 0.73 10.65 -45.71
CA GLY A 98 -0.58 11.19 -46.06
C GLY A 98 -1.57 10.08 -46.50
N PRO A 99 -2.86 10.42 -46.73
CA PRO A 99 -3.92 9.44 -46.87
C PRO A 99 -3.93 8.86 -48.28
N VAL A 100 -3.68 7.56 -48.42
CA VAL A 100 -3.89 6.83 -49.68
C VAL A 100 -4.53 5.47 -49.37
N ASP A 101 -5.57 5.19 -50.17
CA ASP A 101 -6.39 4.00 -50.31
C ASP A 101 -5.96 2.71 -49.60
N MET A 102 -6.96 2.15 -48.92
CA MET A 102 -6.97 0.86 -48.25
C MET A 102 -6.64 -0.31 -49.18
N MET A 103 -5.51 -0.98 -48.95
CA MET A 103 -5.27 -2.37 -49.34
C MET A 103 -4.40 -3.07 -48.28
N ASP A 104 -4.49 -4.40 -48.24
CA ASP A 104 -3.99 -5.41 -47.26
C ASP A 104 -2.55 -5.28 -46.70
N GLU A 105 -1.81 -4.21 -46.97
CA GLU A 105 -0.46 -3.93 -46.44
C GLU A 105 -0.44 -3.08 -45.16
N ASP A 106 -1.59 -2.74 -44.57
CA ASP A 106 -1.68 -2.06 -43.26
C ASP A 106 -1.25 -2.92 -42.06
N ALA A 107 -0.88 -4.18 -42.26
CA ALA A 107 -0.44 -5.06 -41.19
C ALA A 107 0.87 -4.62 -40.50
N ILE A 108 1.67 -3.75 -41.14
CA ILE A 108 3.00 -3.36 -40.66
C ILE A 108 3.00 -1.98 -39.95
N SER A 109 1.90 -1.22 -39.99
CA SER A 109 1.83 0.11 -39.36
C SER A 109 1.56 0.08 -37.84
N ASN A 110 1.13 -1.07 -37.29
CA ASN A 110 0.91 -1.24 -35.86
C ASN A 110 2.02 -2.12 -35.25
N LEU A 111 3.06 -1.48 -34.71
CA LEU A 111 4.04 -2.14 -33.82
C LEU A 111 3.31 -2.59 -32.55
N SER A 112 2.67 -3.75 -32.63
CA SER A 112 1.95 -4.39 -31.54
C SER A 112 2.79 -5.51 -30.93
N VAL A 113 3.00 -5.45 -29.62
CA VAL A 113 3.62 -6.54 -28.87
C VAL A 113 2.51 -7.30 -28.15
N ARG A 114 2.48 -8.62 -28.33
CA ARG A 114 1.54 -9.50 -27.64
C ARG A 114 2.27 -10.27 -26.54
N VAL A 115 1.84 -10.05 -25.30
CA VAL A 115 2.37 -10.75 -24.12
C VAL A 115 1.35 -11.79 -23.69
N LYS A 116 1.72 -13.06 -23.79
CA LYS A 116 0.86 -14.17 -23.32
C LYS A 116 0.87 -14.24 -21.80
N LEU A 117 -0.32 -14.40 -21.23
CA LEU A 117 -0.53 -14.59 -19.80
C LEU A 117 -1.11 -15.98 -19.54
N ARG A 118 -0.61 -16.61 -18.48
CA ARG A 118 -1.14 -17.87 -17.94
C ARG A 118 -1.40 -17.68 -16.46
N LEU A 119 -2.66 -17.82 -16.05
CA LEU A 119 -3.10 -17.68 -14.68
C LEU A 119 -3.72 -19.00 -14.21
N THR A 120 -3.14 -19.60 -13.16
CA THR A 120 -3.74 -20.77 -12.52
C THR A 120 -4.59 -20.31 -11.33
N VAL A 121 -5.90 -20.56 -11.40
CA VAL A 121 -6.83 -20.38 -10.28
C VAL A 121 -6.94 -21.70 -9.54
N TRP A 122 -6.56 -21.68 -8.27
CA TRP A 122 -6.60 -22.85 -7.40
C TRP A 122 -7.95 -23.00 -6.71
N ASP A 123 -8.27 -24.22 -6.28
CA ASP A 123 -9.52 -24.54 -5.58
C ASP A 123 -9.46 -24.14 -4.09
N PHE A 124 -9.26 -22.85 -3.84
CA PHE A 124 -9.41 -22.25 -2.52
C PHE A 124 -9.83 -20.79 -2.65
N ILE A 125 -10.49 -20.28 -1.61
CA ILE A 125 -10.99 -18.89 -1.57
C ILE A 125 -10.19 -18.12 -0.52
N ILE A 126 -9.78 -16.90 -0.88
CA ILE A 126 -9.28 -15.93 0.08
C ILE A 126 -10.49 -15.31 0.79
N PRO A 127 -10.68 -15.56 2.10
CA PRO A 127 -11.89 -15.15 2.80
C PRO A 127 -12.04 -13.62 2.78
N THR A 128 -13.28 -13.13 2.75
CA THR A 128 -13.57 -11.69 2.82
C THR A 128 -13.06 -11.11 4.13
N THR A 129 -13.34 -11.77 5.25
CA THR A 129 -12.75 -11.44 6.55
C THR A 129 -11.44 -12.20 6.71
N PRO A 130 -10.30 -11.51 6.85
CA PRO A 130 -9.02 -12.19 7.00
C PRO A 130 -8.97 -12.92 8.35
N SER A 131 -8.46 -14.15 8.35
CA SER A 131 -8.33 -14.97 9.56
C SER A 131 -7.24 -14.44 10.51
N LEU A 132 -6.26 -13.71 9.96
CA LEU A 132 -5.20 -13.02 10.70
C LEU A 132 -5.33 -11.52 10.43
N PRO A 133 -5.55 -10.67 11.46
CA PRO A 133 -5.61 -9.23 11.28
C PRO A 133 -4.24 -8.69 10.82
N ALA A 134 -4.19 -8.10 9.62
CA ALA A 134 -3.08 -7.27 9.18
C ALA A 134 -3.45 -5.81 9.40
N VAL A 135 -2.70 -5.11 10.24
CA VAL A 135 -3.01 -3.73 10.65
C VAL A 135 -1.87 -2.82 10.25
N PHE A 136 -2.18 -1.72 9.55
CA PHE A 136 -1.17 -0.78 9.02
C PHE A 136 -1.47 0.63 9.52
N GLY A 137 -0.43 1.28 10.05
CA GLY A 137 -0.47 2.66 10.52
C GLY A 137 -0.15 3.63 9.39
N ILE A 138 -0.98 4.64 9.22
CA ILE A 138 -0.79 5.72 8.24
C ILE A 138 -0.71 7.04 8.99
N SER A 139 0.41 7.76 8.85
CA SER A 139 0.56 9.07 9.48
C SER A 139 -0.34 10.10 8.80
N ASP A 140 -1.26 10.70 9.53
CA ASP A 140 -2.17 11.69 8.95
C ASP A 140 -1.44 12.98 8.50
N THR A 141 -0.39 13.36 9.23
CA THR A 141 0.49 14.49 8.86
C THR A 141 1.21 14.27 7.53
N VAL A 142 1.51 13.02 7.16
CA VAL A 142 2.11 12.71 5.85
C VAL A 142 1.06 12.84 4.74
N ILE A 143 -0.20 12.52 5.02
CA ILE A 143 -1.29 12.77 4.08
C ILE A 143 -1.47 14.28 3.88
N GLU A 144 -1.48 15.04 4.95
CA GLU A 144 -1.57 16.52 4.92
C GLU A 144 -0.45 17.13 4.06
N ASP A 145 0.80 16.73 4.31
CA ASP A 145 1.97 17.21 3.56
C ASP A 145 1.93 16.80 2.08
N ARG A 146 1.65 15.52 1.79
CA ARG A 146 1.72 14.98 0.42
C ARG A 146 0.60 15.46 -0.48
N PHE A 147 -0.59 15.66 0.07
CA PHE A 147 -1.77 16.09 -0.69
C PHE A 147 -2.07 17.58 -0.53
N GLY A 148 -1.34 18.30 0.34
CA GLY A 148 -1.54 19.73 0.58
C GLY A 148 -2.91 20.06 1.17
N VAL A 149 -3.46 19.17 2.01
CA VAL A 149 -4.80 19.30 2.60
C VAL A 149 -4.74 19.78 4.04
N GLU A 150 -5.74 20.56 4.46
CA GLU A 150 -5.82 21.08 5.82
C GLU A 150 -6.50 20.06 6.76
N HIS A 151 -5.94 19.86 7.94
CA HIS A 151 -6.48 18.92 8.92
C HIS A 151 -7.94 19.22 9.28
N GLY A 152 -8.84 18.25 9.04
CA GLY A 152 -10.26 18.38 9.31
C GLY A 152 -11.07 19.11 8.23
N SER A 153 -10.46 19.50 7.10
CA SER A 153 -11.17 19.95 5.90
C SER A 153 -11.88 18.79 5.18
N SER A 154 -12.79 19.09 4.26
CA SER A 154 -13.45 18.09 3.41
C SER A 154 -12.45 17.22 2.65
N GLU A 155 -11.44 17.85 2.06
CA GLU A 155 -10.43 17.19 1.24
C GLU A 155 -9.55 16.25 2.08
N TRP A 156 -9.34 16.60 3.35
CA TRP A 156 -8.64 15.73 4.30
C TRP A 156 -9.45 14.48 4.61
N TYR A 157 -10.76 14.60 4.89
CA TYR A 157 -11.64 13.44 5.07
C TYR A 157 -11.68 12.56 3.81
N ASP A 158 -11.75 13.16 2.63
CA ASP A 158 -11.75 12.44 1.35
C ASP A 158 -10.42 11.70 1.13
N ALA A 159 -9.29 12.32 1.46
CA ALA A 159 -7.97 11.70 1.36
C ALA A 159 -7.85 10.49 2.31
N LEU A 160 -8.32 10.60 3.56
CA LEU A 160 -8.37 9.48 4.50
C LEU A 160 -9.28 8.36 3.99
N GLU A 161 -10.47 8.70 3.48
CA GLU A 161 -11.41 7.70 2.95
C GLU A 161 -10.82 6.92 1.77
N GLN A 162 -10.10 7.59 0.87
CA GLN A 162 -9.41 6.93 -0.24
C GLN A 162 -8.36 5.93 0.25
N HIS A 163 -7.52 6.31 1.22
CA HIS A 163 -6.54 5.40 1.81
C HIS A 163 -7.20 4.22 2.52
N PHE A 164 -8.30 4.49 3.26
CA PHE A 164 -9.07 3.46 3.93
C PHE A 164 -9.61 2.42 2.94
N LYS A 165 -10.29 2.89 1.87
CA LYS A 165 -10.85 2.01 0.82
C LYS A 165 -9.78 1.24 0.07
N TRP A 166 -8.67 1.88 -0.27
CA TRP A 166 -7.54 1.25 -0.95
C TRP A 166 -6.95 0.10 -0.15
N LEU A 167 -6.68 0.31 1.15
CA LEU A 167 -6.12 -0.74 2.01
C LEU A 167 -7.12 -1.89 2.25
N LEU A 168 -8.41 -1.58 2.36
CA LEU A 168 -9.45 -2.61 2.50
C LEU A 168 -9.58 -3.51 1.26
N GLN A 169 -9.24 -3.05 0.05
CA GLN A 169 -9.19 -3.92 -1.14
C GLN A 169 -8.25 -5.11 -0.90
N TYR A 170 -7.14 -4.87 -0.18
CA TYR A 170 -6.15 -5.88 0.19
C TYR A 170 -6.43 -6.54 1.55
N ARG A 171 -7.61 -6.29 2.15
CA ARG A 171 -8.00 -6.78 3.50
C ARG A 171 -7.02 -6.36 4.59
N ILE A 172 -6.33 -5.24 4.38
CA ILE A 172 -5.48 -4.59 5.37
C ILE A 172 -6.37 -3.66 6.18
N SER A 173 -6.31 -3.76 7.51
CA SER A 173 -7.04 -2.90 8.43
C SER A 173 -6.25 -1.62 8.69
N PRO A 174 -6.68 -0.47 8.14
CA PRO A 174 -5.99 0.80 8.36
C PRO A 174 -6.25 1.35 9.76
N TYR A 175 -5.25 2.00 10.32
CA TYR A 175 -5.46 3.05 11.32
C TYR A 175 -4.62 4.26 10.96
N PHE A 176 -5.16 5.43 11.18
CA PHE A 176 -4.44 6.69 11.08
C PHE A 176 -3.81 7.01 12.42
N CYS A 177 -2.64 7.65 12.38
CA CYS A 177 -1.94 8.04 13.58
C CYS A 177 -1.33 9.43 13.48
N ARG A 178 -1.30 10.10 14.62
CA ARG A 178 -0.61 11.36 14.83
C ARG A 178 0.21 11.26 16.10
N TRP A 179 1.53 11.40 15.95
CA TRP A 179 2.43 11.47 17.10
C TRP A 179 2.39 12.88 17.70
N GLY A 180 2.26 12.93 19.02
CA GLY A 180 2.49 14.11 19.83
C GLY A 180 3.84 14.03 20.54
N ASP A 181 3.97 14.81 21.61
CA ASP A 181 5.19 14.85 22.41
C ASP A 181 5.47 13.49 23.08
N SER A 182 6.76 13.18 23.24
CA SER A 182 7.24 12.01 24.01
C SER A 182 6.63 10.66 23.56
N MET A 183 6.48 10.47 22.25
CA MET A 183 5.94 9.23 21.64
C MET A 183 4.47 8.93 22.00
N ARG A 184 3.75 9.91 22.57
CA ARG A 184 2.30 9.81 22.67
C ARG A 184 1.72 9.74 21.27
N VAL A 185 0.76 8.86 21.05
CA VAL A 185 0.16 8.67 19.74
C VAL A 185 -1.36 8.75 19.85
N LEU A 186 -1.98 9.54 18.99
CA LEU A 186 -3.40 9.49 18.74
C LEU A 186 -3.63 8.54 17.57
N THR A 187 -4.38 7.46 17.79
CA THR A 187 -4.72 6.51 16.72
C THR A 187 -6.21 6.35 16.54
N TYR A 188 -6.64 6.26 15.29
CA TYR A 188 -8.05 6.13 14.95
C TYR A 188 -8.20 5.47 13.57
N THR A 189 -9.18 4.59 13.39
CA THR A 189 -9.51 4.06 12.06
C THR A 189 -10.56 4.93 11.35
N SER A 190 -11.49 5.52 12.11
CA SER A 190 -12.46 6.50 11.60
C SER A 190 -12.09 7.90 12.10
N PRO A 191 -11.98 8.91 11.23
CA PRO A 191 -11.80 10.29 11.67
C PRO A 191 -13.10 10.91 12.23
N TRP A 192 -14.26 10.30 11.95
CA TRP A 192 -15.54 10.70 12.54
C TRP A 192 -15.77 10.02 13.92
N PRO A 193 -16.56 10.66 14.81
CA PRO A 193 -16.99 10.07 16.08
C PRO A 193 -17.94 8.88 15.91
N ALA A 194 -18.08 8.06 16.94
CA ALA A 194 -18.85 6.82 16.93
C ALA A 194 -20.35 6.97 16.60
N ASP A 195 -20.96 8.14 16.83
CA ASP A 195 -22.35 8.43 16.47
C ASP A 195 -22.53 8.80 14.99
N HIS A 196 -21.44 9.03 14.26
CA HIS A 196 -21.49 9.39 12.86
C HIS A 196 -21.71 8.15 11.98
N PRO A 197 -22.60 8.19 10.97
CA PRO A 197 -22.91 7.02 10.14
C PRO A 197 -21.70 6.48 9.37
N LYS A 198 -20.74 7.34 8.99
CA LYS A 198 -19.49 6.89 8.34
C LYS A 198 -18.63 6.00 9.24
N SER A 199 -18.63 6.20 10.55
CA SER A 199 -17.89 5.35 11.47
C SER A 199 -18.46 3.95 11.53
N ASP A 200 -19.79 3.84 11.58
CA ASP A 200 -20.50 2.55 11.53
C ASP A 200 -20.28 1.86 10.18
N GLU A 201 -20.29 2.60 9.06
CA GLU A 201 -19.93 2.10 7.73
C GLU A 201 -18.53 1.47 7.72
N TYR A 202 -17.54 2.16 8.28
CA TYR A 202 -16.16 1.68 8.35
C TYR A 202 -16.05 0.42 9.21
N PHE A 203 -16.54 0.49 10.45
CA PHE A 203 -16.35 -0.56 11.44
C PHE A 203 -17.13 -1.84 11.11
N SER A 204 -18.25 -1.71 10.41
CA SER A 204 -19.08 -2.82 9.96
C SER A 204 -18.52 -3.57 8.75
N ASP A 205 -17.58 -3.00 7.99
CA ASP A 205 -17.02 -3.65 6.80
C ASP A 205 -16.40 -5.02 7.17
N PRO A 206 -16.81 -6.13 6.50
CA PRO A 206 -16.33 -7.46 6.83
C PRO A 206 -14.83 -7.67 6.52
N ARG A 207 -14.24 -6.85 5.65
CA ARG A 207 -12.80 -6.89 5.34
C ARG A 207 -11.96 -6.26 6.44
N LEU A 208 -12.55 -5.34 7.22
CA LEU A 208 -11.91 -4.75 8.38
C LEU A 208 -11.95 -5.72 9.57
N ALA A 209 -10.78 -6.22 9.97
CA ALA A 209 -10.65 -7.22 11.02
C ALA A 209 -10.41 -6.62 12.41
N ALA A 210 -9.77 -5.45 12.47
CA ALA A 210 -9.54 -4.70 13.70
C ALA A 210 -9.60 -3.20 13.42
N TYR A 211 -9.97 -2.39 14.42
CA TYR A 211 -9.96 -0.94 14.28
C TYR A 211 -9.52 -0.23 15.55
N ALA A 212 -8.76 0.85 15.37
CA ALA A 212 -8.29 1.70 16.44
C ALA A 212 -9.39 2.68 16.85
N VAL A 213 -9.68 2.75 18.14
CA VAL A 213 -10.58 3.75 18.73
C VAL A 213 -9.75 4.92 19.28
N PRO A 214 -10.08 6.16 18.91
CA PRO A 214 -9.40 7.34 19.46
C PRO A 214 -9.66 7.48 20.96
N HIS A 215 -8.59 7.71 21.74
CA HIS A 215 -8.70 8.07 23.15
C HIS A 215 -9.16 9.52 23.37
N SER A 216 -9.02 10.37 22.35
CA SER A 216 -9.40 11.79 22.38
C SER A 216 -9.89 12.23 20.99
N PRO A 217 -10.69 13.31 20.87
CA PRO A 217 -11.23 13.71 19.58
C PRO A 217 -10.14 13.93 18.51
N VAL A 218 -10.40 13.40 17.31
CA VAL A 218 -9.48 13.47 16.17
C VAL A 218 -9.27 14.91 15.71
N VAL A 219 -10.36 15.67 15.60
CA VAL A 219 -10.37 17.07 15.14
C VAL A 219 -10.67 18.04 16.28
N SER A 220 -9.94 19.15 16.32
CA SER A 220 -9.99 20.12 17.42
C SER A 220 -11.37 20.79 17.58
N TRP A 221 -12.08 21.06 16.49
CA TRP A 221 -13.41 21.69 16.57
C TRP A 221 -14.43 20.78 17.27
N TYR A 222 -14.26 19.46 17.22
CA TYR A 222 -15.10 18.54 17.98
C TYR A 222 -14.83 18.67 19.48
N ARG A 223 -13.58 18.93 19.90
CA ARG A 223 -13.26 19.27 21.31
C ARG A 223 -14.00 20.53 21.75
N VAL A 224 -14.05 21.56 20.89
CA VAL A 224 -14.79 22.80 21.17
C VAL A 224 -16.29 22.52 21.24
N SER A 225 -16.85 21.72 20.33
CA SER A 225 -18.26 21.33 20.36
C SER A 225 -18.60 20.53 21.62
N CYS A 226 -17.74 19.59 22.05
CA CYS A 226 -17.87 18.89 23.31
C CYS A 226 -17.81 19.86 24.50
N MET A 227 -16.83 20.77 24.55
CA MET A 227 -16.74 21.77 25.62
C MET A 227 -17.96 22.68 25.71
N LEU A 228 -18.57 23.05 24.58
CA LEU A 228 -19.78 23.87 24.55
C LEU A 228 -21.04 23.10 25.00
N THR A 229 -21.01 21.76 24.93
CA THR A 229 -22.14 20.90 25.31
C THR A 229 -21.96 20.22 26.67
N SER A 230 -20.73 20.13 27.18
CA SER A 230 -20.39 19.67 28.53
C SER A 230 -20.38 20.84 29.52
N LEU A 231 -21.15 20.74 30.61
CA LEU A 231 -21.07 21.66 31.76
C LEU A 231 -19.80 21.45 32.61
N SER A 232 -18.86 20.60 32.16
CA SER A 232 -17.68 20.16 32.89
C SER A 232 -16.39 20.61 32.19
N ASN A 233 -15.33 20.80 32.98
CA ASN A 233 -13.98 21.10 32.47
C ASN A 233 -13.26 19.84 31.92
N ASP A 234 -13.96 18.71 31.75
CA ASP A 234 -13.40 17.38 31.44
C ASP A 234 -13.94 16.80 30.12
N ALA A 235 -14.05 17.64 29.09
CA ALA A 235 -14.59 17.29 27.77
C ALA A 235 -13.89 16.10 27.08
N ALA A 236 -12.66 15.76 27.47
CA ALA A 236 -11.95 14.59 26.96
C ALA A 236 -12.50 13.28 27.54
N LYS A 237 -12.84 13.24 28.83
CA LYS A 237 -13.49 12.08 29.44
C LYS A 237 -14.91 11.90 28.95
N ASP A 238 -15.64 13.00 28.79
CA ASP A 238 -17.00 12.98 28.23
C ASP A 238 -16.99 12.40 26.80
N TYR A 239 -15.98 12.74 26.00
CA TYR A 239 -15.78 12.14 24.67
C TYR A 239 -15.52 10.63 24.74
N LEU A 240 -14.50 10.21 25.50
CA LEU A 240 -14.12 8.80 25.58
C LEU A 240 -15.27 7.93 26.09
N GLN A 241 -15.98 8.40 27.12
CA GLN A 241 -17.15 7.72 27.65
C GLN A 241 -18.22 7.53 26.55
N LYS A 242 -18.57 8.61 25.84
CA LYS A 242 -19.58 8.57 24.77
C LYS A 242 -19.18 7.61 23.64
N GLU A 243 -17.94 7.68 23.17
CA GLU A 243 -17.43 6.79 22.13
C GLU A 243 -17.57 5.32 22.55
N VAL A 244 -17.12 4.99 23.76
CA VAL A 244 -17.18 3.62 24.31
C VAL A 244 -18.62 3.14 24.48
N GLU A 245 -19.50 3.96 25.07
CA GLU A 245 -20.90 3.62 25.29
C GLU A 245 -21.62 3.30 23.97
N ILE A 246 -21.37 4.08 22.92
CA ILE A 246 -21.95 3.81 21.60
C ILE A 246 -21.37 2.54 21.01
N LEU A 247 -20.03 2.44 20.90
CA LEU A 247 -19.36 1.35 20.20
C LEU A 247 -19.63 -0.01 20.85
N ARG A 248 -19.75 -0.08 22.18
CA ARG A 248 -20.06 -1.33 22.91
C ARG A 248 -21.41 -1.94 22.55
N THR A 249 -22.37 -1.13 22.11
CA THR A 249 -23.67 -1.64 21.65
C THR A 249 -23.62 -2.30 20.28
N LYS A 250 -22.50 -2.13 19.55
CA LYS A 250 -22.35 -2.57 18.16
C LYS A 250 -21.74 -3.97 18.09
N SER A 251 -22.20 -4.77 17.12
CA SER A 251 -21.71 -6.14 16.89
C SER A 251 -20.22 -6.21 16.50
N HIS A 252 -19.68 -5.11 15.97
CA HIS A 252 -18.27 -4.98 15.61
C HIS A 252 -17.37 -4.55 16.78
N TRP A 253 -17.88 -4.29 18.00
CA TRP A 253 -17.08 -3.92 19.17
C TRP A 253 -15.90 -4.87 19.42
N LYS A 254 -16.11 -6.17 19.19
CA LYS A 254 -15.06 -7.20 19.31
C LYS A 254 -13.84 -6.96 18.40
N LYS A 255 -13.94 -6.09 17.39
CA LYS A 255 -12.84 -5.66 16.50
C LYS A 255 -12.10 -4.44 17.04
N ALA A 256 -12.67 -3.70 17.98
CA ALA A 256 -12.09 -2.48 18.56
C ALA A 256 -10.83 -2.77 19.38
N TYR A 257 -9.85 -1.88 19.31
CA TYR A 257 -8.75 -1.80 20.24
C TYR A 257 -8.34 -0.34 20.44
N PHE A 258 -7.69 -0.05 21.57
CA PHE A 258 -7.10 1.24 21.88
C PHE A 258 -5.59 1.15 21.76
N TYR A 259 -4.97 2.01 20.95
CA TYR A 259 -3.52 2.12 20.89
C TYR A 259 -3.12 3.49 21.44
N LEU A 260 -2.62 3.49 22.67
CA LEU A 260 -2.56 4.69 23.51
C LEU A 260 -1.19 5.37 23.54
N TRP A 261 -0.11 4.60 23.38
CA TRP A 261 1.25 5.09 23.50
C TRP A 261 2.20 4.26 22.65
N ASP A 262 3.07 4.93 21.89
CA ASP A 262 4.07 4.28 21.07
C ASP A 262 5.40 4.15 21.84
N GLU A 263 5.90 2.94 22.02
CA GLU A 263 7.24 2.65 22.55
C GLU A 263 7.66 3.48 23.80
N PRO A 264 6.95 3.37 24.95
CA PRO A 264 7.29 4.11 26.16
C PRO A 264 8.69 3.77 26.69
N LEU A 265 9.39 4.78 27.19
CA LEU A 265 10.84 4.76 27.47
C LEU A 265 11.20 4.84 28.96
N ASN A 266 10.33 5.41 29.79
CA ASN A 266 10.58 5.68 31.20
C ASN A 266 9.34 5.41 32.06
N MET A 267 9.52 5.31 33.37
CA MET A 267 8.44 4.90 34.27
C MET A 267 7.24 5.85 34.21
N GLU A 268 7.45 7.15 34.08
CA GLU A 268 6.39 8.15 33.94
C GLU A 268 5.48 7.87 32.72
N GLN A 269 6.08 7.52 31.58
CA GLN A 269 5.32 7.17 30.37
C GLN A 269 4.56 5.86 30.53
N TYR A 270 5.18 4.87 31.18
CA TYR A 270 4.54 3.61 31.51
C TYR A 270 3.35 3.79 32.48
N GLU A 271 3.49 4.63 33.50
CA GLU A 271 2.41 4.99 34.42
C GLU A 271 1.30 5.76 33.71
N SER A 272 1.65 6.69 32.83
CA SER A 272 0.68 7.44 32.01
C SER A 272 -0.14 6.50 31.12
N LEU A 273 0.50 5.53 30.47
CA LEU A 273 -0.17 4.49 29.71
C LEU A 273 -1.12 3.66 30.57
N CYS A 274 -0.69 3.23 31.77
CA CYS A 274 -1.54 2.48 32.70
C CYS A 274 -2.76 3.29 33.16
N ASN A 275 -2.59 4.60 33.39
CA ASN A 275 -3.69 5.49 33.76
C ASN A 275 -4.71 5.63 32.62
N MET A 276 -4.25 5.89 31.39
CA MET A 276 -5.14 5.96 30.21
C MET A 276 -5.88 4.62 29.97
N ALA A 277 -5.19 3.50 30.12
CA ALA A 277 -5.81 2.18 30.03
C ALA A 277 -6.86 1.96 31.13
N SER A 278 -6.59 2.41 32.35
CA SER A 278 -7.54 2.33 33.47
C SER A 278 -8.79 3.18 33.21
N GLU A 279 -8.65 4.34 32.60
CA GLU A 279 -9.78 5.18 32.17
C GLU A 279 -10.65 4.47 31.14
N VAL A 280 -10.04 3.86 30.12
CA VAL A 280 -10.76 3.03 29.13
C VAL A 280 -11.50 1.88 29.83
N HIS A 281 -10.83 1.16 30.74
CA HIS A 281 -11.41 0.01 31.45
C HIS A 281 -12.50 0.38 32.44
N ALA A 282 -12.54 1.62 32.94
CA ALA A 282 -13.63 2.12 33.77
C ALA A 282 -14.97 2.11 33.00
N TYR A 283 -14.94 2.41 31.69
CA TYR A 283 -16.12 2.39 30.83
C TYR A 283 -16.33 1.04 30.12
N ALA A 284 -15.24 0.29 29.88
CA ALA A 284 -15.25 -0.99 29.17
C ALA A 284 -14.20 -1.96 29.73
N PRO A 285 -14.52 -2.75 30.76
CA PRO A 285 -13.58 -3.71 31.36
C PRO A 285 -13.05 -4.77 30.38
N ASP A 286 -13.77 -5.03 29.29
CA ASP A 286 -13.42 -5.95 28.22
C ASP A 286 -12.64 -5.30 27.06
N ALA A 287 -12.41 -3.98 27.11
CA ALA A 287 -11.70 -3.26 26.06
C ALA A 287 -10.25 -3.75 25.93
N ARG A 288 -9.82 -3.89 24.67
CA ARG A 288 -8.48 -4.35 24.33
C ARG A 288 -7.56 -3.15 24.15
N VAL A 289 -6.48 -3.10 24.91
CA VAL A 289 -5.46 -2.05 24.83
C VAL A 289 -4.18 -2.65 24.25
N LEU A 290 -3.66 -1.97 23.22
CA LEU A 290 -2.43 -2.27 22.52
C LEU A 290 -1.31 -1.35 23.00
N THR A 291 -0.13 -1.93 23.18
CA THR A 291 1.11 -1.20 23.44
C THR A 291 2.23 -1.73 22.55
N THR A 292 2.94 -0.81 21.90
CA THR A 292 4.22 -1.09 21.25
C THR A 292 5.34 -0.91 22.25
N TYR A 293 6.37 -1.75 22.21
CA TYR A 293 7.59 -1.55 22.99
C TYR A 293 8.79 -2.26 22.37
N TYR A 294 9.98 -1.71 22.61
CA TYR A 294 11.25 -2.34 22.22
C TYR A 294 12.21 -2.54 23.41
N CYS A 295 11.93 -1.91 24.56
CA CYS A 295 12.65 -2.05 25.81
C CYS A 295 11.70 -1.84 27.01
N GLY A 296 12.16 -2.19 28.21
CA GLY A 296 11.49 -1.76 29.45
C GLY A 296 11.89 -0.33 29.86
N PRO A 297 11.26 0.23 30.91
CA PRO A 297 11.59 1.56 31.42
C PRO A 297 13.09 1.68 31.74
N SER A 298 13.72 2.69 31.15
CA SER A 298 15.18 2.90 31.20
C SER A 298 15.68 3.43 32.55
N ASP A 299 14.85 4.22 33.22
CA ASP A 299 15.08 4.87 34.51
C ASP A 299 14.77 3.97 35.71
N ALA A 300 13.94 2.95 35.52
CA ALA A 300 13.61 1.95 36.53
C ALA A 300 13.59 0.54 35.91
N PRO A 301 14.77 -0.05 35.59
CA PRO A 301 14.84 -1.32 34.88
C PRO A 301 14.09 -2.45 35.61
N LEU A 302 13.21 -3.13 34.88
CA LEU A 302 12.41 -4.25 35.41
C LEU A 302 13.27 -5.50 35.70
N ALA A 303 14.48 -5.55 35.17
CA ALA A 303 15.43 -6.64 35.35
C ALA A 303 16.88 -6.15 35.20
N PRO A 304 17.87 -6.94 35.67
CA PRO A 304 19.29 -6.58 35.56
C PRO A 304 19.79 -6.41 34.13
N THR A 305 19.22 -7.14 33.17
CA THR A 305 19.64 -7.07 31.76
C THR A 305 18.55 -6.45 30.87
N PRO A 306 18.93 -5.73 29.79
CA PRO A 306 17.94 -5.14 28.87
C PRO A 306 16.98 -6.17 28.25
N PHE A 307 17.48 -7.37 27.93
CA PHE A 307 16.67 -8.44 27.36
C PHE A 307 15.65 -8.99 28.37
N GLU A 308 16.05 -9.23 29.61
CA GLU A 308 15.10 -9.64 30.66
C GLU A 308 14.10 -8.54 30.99
N ALA A 309 14.51 -7.28 30.94
CA ALA A 309 13.62 -6.14 31.15
C ALA A 309 12.55 -6.09 30.05
N PHE A 310 12.94 -6.27 28.78
CA PHE A 310 12.04 -6.41 27.64
C PHE A 310 11.03 -7.55 27.84
N LEU A 311 11.47 -8.74 28.26
CA LEU A 311 10.58 -9.88 28.50
C LEU A 311 9.59 -9.66 29.66
N LYS A 312 9.91 -8.76 30.61
CA LYS A 312 9.03 -8.45 31.75
C LYS A 312 7.98 -7.39 31.45
N VAL A 313 8.09 -6.63 30.36
CA VAL A 313 7.13 -5.57 30.00
C VAL A 313 5.68 -6.07 29.97
N PRO A 314 5.34 -7.21 29.33
CA PRO A 314 3.96 -7.70 29.35
C PRO A 314 3.43 -8.04 30.75
N LYS A 315 4.30 -8.55 31.64
CA LYS A 315 3.88 -8.84 33.01
C LYS A 315 3.65 -7.54 33.80
N PHE A 316 4.50 -6.54 33.57
CA PHE A 316 4.42 -5.24 34.21
C PHE A 316 3.17 -4.45 33.79
N LEU A 317 2.81 -4.50 32.51
CA LEU A 317 1.65 -3.79 31.99
C LEU A 317 0.29 -4.49 32.24
N ARG A 318 0.28 -5.72 32.77
CA ARG A 318 -0.97 -6.39 33.14
C ARG A 318 -1.52 -5.82 34.47
N PRO A 319 -2.84 -5.66 34.61
CA PRO A 319 -3.90 -6.05 33.66
C PRO A 319 -4.23 -4.99 32.60
N HIS A 320 -3.57 -3.82 32.62
CA HIS A 320 -3.91 -2.64 31.82
C HIS A 320 -3.85 -2.86 30.31
N THR A 321 -2.92 -3.67 29.81
CA THR A 321 -2.78 -3.93 28.36
C THR A 321 -2.87 -5.41 28.03
N GLN A 322 -3.34 -5.74 26.81
CA GLN A 322 -3.59 -7.13 26.39
C GLN A 322 -2.93 -7.46 25.05
N ILE A 323 -2.70 -6.46 24.21
CA ILE A 323 -2.05 -6.63 22.91
C ILE A 323 -0.66 -6.01 22.97
N TYR A 324 0.33 -6.80 22.61
CA TYR A 324 1.74 -6.44 22.68
C TYR A 324 2.34 -6.50 21.29
N CYS A 325 2.82 -5.36 20.79
CA CYS A 325 3.54 -5.28 19.54
C CYS A 325 5.01 -4.97 19.85
N THR A 326 5.92 -5.78 19.34
CA THR A 326 7.35 -5.57 19.61
C THR A 326 8.12 -5.40 18.33
N ARG A 327 9.03 -4.43 18.31
CA ARG A 327 9.90 -4.13 17.16
C ARG A 327 10.76 -5.32 16.72
N TYR A 328 11.04 -6.26 17.62
CA TYR A 328 12.01 -7.35 17.40
C TYR A 328 11.40 -8.73 17.05
N LEU A 329 10.08 -8.88 16.88
CA LEU A 329 9.47 -10.21 16.69
C LEU A 329 9.49 -10.76 15.25
N LEU A 330 10.42 -10.33 14.40
CA LEU A 330 10.50 -10.82 13.01
C LEU A 330 11.55 -11.94 12.78
N LEU A 331 12.29 -12.40 13.80
CA LEU A 331 13.38 -13.37 13.58
C LEU A 331 13.50 -14.57 14.54
N ILE A 332 12.73 -14.66 15.63
CA ILE A 332 12.94 -15.74 16.63
C ILE A 332 11.99 -16.95 16.44
N LEU A 333 10.88 -16.82 15.71
CA LEU A 333 9.99 -17.97 15.45
C LEU A 333 10.46 -18.89 14.31
N ALA A 334 11.41 -18.45 13.47
CA ALA A 334 11.96 -19.27 12.39
C ALA A 334 13.07 -20.25 12.85
N GLN A 335 13.57 -20.14 14.09
CA GLN A 335 14.69 -20.95 14.60
C GLN A 335 14.31 -22.07 15.56
N ARG A 336 13.00 -22.34 15.76
CA ARG A 336 12.53 -23.46 16.60
C ARG A 336 11.49 -24.37 15.92
N VAL A 337 11.29 -24.25 14.60
CA VAL A 337 10.42 -25.13 13.79
C VAL A 337 11.14 -25.69 12.55
N LEU A 338 12.48 -25.66 12.55
CA LEU A 338 13.35 -26.52 11.74
C LEU A 338 14.31 -27.22 12.70
#